data_AF-A0A940JE33-F1
#
_entry.id   AF-A0A940JE33-F1
#
_cell.length_a   1.000
_cell.length_b   1.000
_cell.length_c   1.000
_cell.angle_alpha   90.00
_cell.angle_beta   90.00
_cell.angle_gamma   90.00
#
_symmetry.space_group_name_H-M   'P 1'
#
loop_
_entity.id
_entity.type
_entity.pdbx_description
1 polymer ?
#
loop_
_entity_poly.entity_id
_entity_poly.type
_entity_poly.pdbx_seq_one_letter_code
_entity_poly.pdbx_strand_id
1 'polypeptide(L)'
;MDRRARKALLIALTLGMAGAAQAQDYVRADCRAMLESSAPRFETALHQRWYRRFWTGDCDHLPMCFPGAPNWNDIVGKLLVRGGPSEQAALLPKACRLGQTIGLEWARDKKVRRIDTGDLHVFKKQLEASGDALRGVEKVEASVRAKLTR
;
A
#
# COMPACT_ATOMS: atom_id res chain seq x y z
N MET A 1 -25.07 61.20 19.32
CA MET A 1 -25.67 60.35 18.26
C MET A 1 -24.91 60.71 16.99
N ASP A 2 -24.14 59.86 16.30
CA ASP A 2 -24.15 58.42 16.16
C ASP A 2 -22.73 57.86 15.95
N ARG A 3 -22.38 56.85 16.74
CA ARG A 3 -21.29 55.90 16.45
C ARG A 3 -21.94 54.72 15.75
N ARG A 4 -21.64 54.43 14.48
CA ARG A 4 -21.86 53.09 13.88
C ARG A 4 -21.27 53.03 12.48
N ALA A 5 -20.19 52.26 12.35
CA ALA A 5 -19.97 51.28 11.28
C ALA A 5 -18.47 50.99 11.12
N ARG A 6 -17.86 50.37 12.13
CA ARG A 6 -16.62 49.61 11.89
C ARG A 6 -17.03 48.30 11.23
N LYS A 7 -16.95 48.25 9.89
CA LYS A 7 -17.06 47.00 9.13
C LYS A 7 -15.84 46.15 9.45
N ALA A 8 -16.02 45.14 10.30
CA ALA A 8 -15.02 44.10 10.52
C ALA A 8 -15.03 43.17 9.30
N LEU A 9 -13.99 43.26 8.47
CA LEU A 9 -13.73 42.33 7.38
C LEU A 9 -13.09 41.06 7.96
N LEU A 10 -13.89 40.03 8.23
CA LEU A 10 -13.40 38.70 8.57
C LEU A 10 -13.03 37.98 7.26
N ILE A 11 -11.74 37.98 6.93
CA ILE A 11 -11.19 37.08 5.90
C ILE A 11 -11.02 35.71 6.57
N ALA A 12 -11.98 34.82 6.34
CA ALA A 12 -11.82 33.40 6.69
C ALA A 12 -10.86 32.77 5.65
N LEU A 13 -9.59 32.60 6.03
CA LEU A 13 -8.68 31.70 5.32
C LEU A 13 -9.14 30.27 5.55
N THR A 14 -10.01 29.76 4.69
CA THR A 14 -10.20 28.32 4.51
C THR A 14 -9.03 27.77 3.70
N LEU A 15 -7.86 27.67 4.34
CA LEU A 15 -6.80 26.79 3.87
C LEU A 15 -7.36 25.37 3.91
N GLY A 16 -7.83 24.88 2.77
CA GLY A 16 -8.21 23.50 2.60
C GLY A 16 -7.06 22.62 3.03
N MET A 17 -7.26 21.86 4.11
CA MET A 17 -6.36 20.78 4.48
C MET A 17 -6.44 19.74 3.38
N ALA A 18 -5.57 19.84 2.37
CA ALA A 18 -5.24 18.72 1.52
C ALA A 18 -4.59 17.67 2.43
N GLY A 19 -5.40 16.74 2.95
CA GLY A 19 -4.93 15.69 3.82
C GLY A 19 -3.79 14.94 3.14
N ALA A 20 -2.67 14.75 3.84
CA ALA A 20 -1.61 13.88 3.36
C ALA A 20 -2.22 12.49 3.15
N ALA A 21 -2.17 11.99 1.90
CA ALA A 21 -2.75 10.68 1.62
C ALA A 21 -2.06 9.62 2.49
N GLN A 22 -2.88 8.82 3.14
CA GLN A 22 -2.47 7.77 4.05
C GLN A 22 -2.16 6.50 3.25
N ALA A 23 -1.31 5.63 3.78
CA ALA A 23 -1.03 4.34 3.14
C ALA A 23 -2.30 3.48 2.94
N GLN A 24 -3.35 3.71 3.72
CA GLN A 24 -4.63 3.02 3.60
C GLN A 24 -5.50 3.53 2.43
N ASP A 25 -5.17 4.66 1.81
CA ASP A 25 -5.98 5.22 0.73
C ASP A 25 -5.88 4.40 -0.56
N TYR A 26 -4.78 3.66 -0.73
CA TYR A 26 -4.48 2.90 -1.94
C TYR A 26 -4.83 1.41 -1.85
N VAL A 27 -5.16 0.94 -0.65
CA VAL A 27 -5.48 -0.47 -0.41
C VAL A 27 -6.97 -0.73 -0.60
N ARG A 28 -7.33 -1.97 -0.95
CA ARG A 28 -8.73 -2.42 -0.98
C ARG A 28 -9.45 -2.13 0.34
N ALA A 29 -10.76 -1.87 0.25
CA ALA A 29 -11.58 -1.49 1.39
C ALA A 29 -11.54 -2.51 2.55
N ASP A 30 -11.55 -3.81 2.23
CA ASP A 30 -11.45 -4.89 3.21
C ASP A 30 -10.07 -5.04 3.85
N CYS A 31 -9.00 -4.57 3.19
CA CYS A 31 -7.69 -4.45 3.81
C CYS A 31 -7.60 -3.31 4.81
N ARG A 32 -8.37 -2.22 4.67
CA ARG A 32 -8.23 -1.04 5.55
C ARG A 32 -8.42 -1.38 7.02
N ALA A 33 -9.39 -2.24 7.33
CA ALA A 33 -9.65 -2.69 8.70
C ALA A 33 -8.55 -3.62 9.25
N MET A 34 -7.71 -4.19 8.40
CA MET A 34 -6.64 -5.13 8.79
C MET A 34 -5.30 -4.44 9.06
N LEU A 35 -5.17 -3.19 8.62
CA LEU A 35 -3.95 -2.40 8.72
C LEU A 35 -4.06 -1.43 9.89
N GLU A 36 -2.95 -1.25 10.61
CA GLU A 36 -2.89 -0.26 11.67
C GLU A 36 -3.00 1.16 11.09
N SER A 37 -3.74 2.03 11.78
CA SER A 37 -3.88 3.45 11.41
C SER A 37 -2.56 4.22 11.56
N SER A 38 -1.59 3.69 12.30
CA SER A 38 -0.24 4.22 12.48
C SER A 38 0.73 3.81 11.37
N ALA A 39 0.23 3.51 10.17
CA ALA A 39 1.05 3.08 9.05
C ALA A 39 2.30 3.97 8.89
N PRO A 40 3.49 3.38 8.63
CA PRO A 40 4.74 4.12 8.53
C PRO A 40 4.60 5.32 7.60
N ARG A 41 5.10 6.47 8.05
CA ARG A 41 5.10 7.69 7.24
C ARG A 41 5.94 7.46 5.99
N PHE A 42 5.43 7.91 4.84
CA PHE A 42 6.21 7.94 3.62
C PHE A 42 7.43 8.85 3.81
N GLU A 43 8.61 8.35 3.44
CA GLU A 43 9.86 9.13 3.54
C GLU A 43 9.84 10.34 2.58
N THR A 44 9.17 10.20 1.43
CA THR A 44 9.05 11.25 0.41
C THR A 44 7.74 11.14 -0.38
N ALA A 45 7.36 12.20 -1.10
CA ALA A 45 6.23 12.14 -2.05
C ALA A 45 6.45 11.14 -3.19
N LEU A 46 7.72 10.90 -3.59
CA LEU A 46 8.04 9.88 -4.59
C LEU A 46 7.81 8.47 -4.02
N HIS A 47 8.19 8.23 -2.77
CA HIS A 47 7.92 6.97 -2.06
C HIS A 47 6.40 6.71 -2.01
N GLN A 48 5.59 7.71 -1.64
CA GLN A 48 4.13 7.60 -1.66
C GLN A 48 3.57 7.19 -3.04
N ARG A 49 4.04 7.82 -4.13
CA ARG A 49 3.56 7.49 -5.48
C ARG A 49 3.95 6.06 -5.91
N TRP A 50 5.17 5.62 -5.60
CA TRP A 50 5.56 4.23 -5.85
C TRP A 50 4.77 3.24 -4.99
N TYR A 51 4.46 3.60 -3.75
CA TYR A 51 3.61 2.79 -2.89
C TYR A 51 2.19 2.66 -3.45
N ARG A 52 1.61 3.76 -3.97
CA ARG A 52 0.36 3.72 -4.74
C ARG A 52 0.48 2.76 -5.92
N ARG A 53 1.55 2.88 -6.74
CA ARG A 53 1.80 2.01 -7.90
C ARG A 53 1.84 0.54 -7.53
N PHE A 54 2.49 0.17 -6.43
CA PHE A 54 2.55 -1.20 -5.93
C PHE A 54 1.15 -1.76 -5.66
N TRP A 55 0.30 -0.97 -4.99
CA TRP A 55 -1.03 -1.42 -4.61
C TRP A 55 -2.02 -1.43 -5.77
N THR A 56 -1.99 -0.44 -6.65
CA THR A 56 -3.06 -0.22 -7.65
C THR A 56 -2.72 -0.66 -9.06
N GLY A 57 -1.44 -0.88 -9.40
CA GLY A 57 -1.06 -1.08 -10.79
C GLY A 57 -0.82 0.22 -11.58
N ASP A 58 -1.23 1.36 -11.04
CA ASP A 58 -1.27 2.66 -11.74
C ASP A 58 0.03 3.44 -11.59
N CYS A 59 0.59 3.88 -12.71
CA CYS A 59 1.85 4.62 -12.75
C CYS A 59 1.73 6.08 -12.36
N ASP A 60 0.57 6.73 -12.49
CA ASP A 60 0.41 8.13 -12.08
C ASP A 60 1.56 9.06 -12.50
N HIS A 61 1.91 9.05 -13.79
CA HIS A 61 3.01 9.84 -14.35
C HIS A 61 4.41 9.58 -13.73
N LEU A 62 4.60 8.47 -13.02
CA LEU A 62 5.92 8.08 -12.53
C LEU A 62 6.90 7.88 -13.70
N PRO A 63 8.10 8.48 -13.63
CA PRO A 63 9.10 8.31 -14.67
C PRO A 63 9.55 6.84 -14.71
N MET A 64 9.71 6.31 -15.93
CA MET A 64 10.14 4.92 -16.15
C MET A 64 9.23 3.87 -15.48
N CYS A 65 7.95 4.17 -15.36
CA CYS A 65 6.96 3.23 -14.83
C CYS A 65 6.23 2.52 -15.97
N PHE A 66 6.13 1.20 -15.86
CA PHE A 66 5.28 0.37 -16.72
C PHE A 66 4.00 0.04 -15.94
N PRO A 67 2.80 0.37 -16.45
CA PRO A 67 1.55 0.07 -15.75
C PRO A 67 1.29 -1.44 -15.73
N GLY A 68 0.49 -1.90 -14.76
CA GLY A 68 0.09 -3.31 -14.65
C GLY A 68 0.77 -4.09 -13.53
N ALA A 69 1.15 -5.34 -13.76
CA ALA A 69 1.64 -6.22 -12.69
C ALA A 69 3.07 -5.85 -12.22
N PRO A 70 3.40 -6.05 -10.92
CA PRO A 70 2.50 -6.50 -9.85
C PRO A 70 1.57 -5.38 -9.37
N ASN A 71 0.30 -5.75 -9.17
CA ASN A 71 -0.76 -4.97 -8.52
C ASN A 71 -1.18 -5.80 -7.30
N TRP A 72 -0.89 -5.31 -6.09
CA TRP A 72 -1.17 -6.10 -4.90
C TRP A 72 -2.67 -6.23 -4.59
N ASN A 73 -3.50 -5.22 -4.89
CA ASN A 73 -4.95 -5.32 -4.72
C ASN A 73 -5.53 -6.51 -5.51
N ASP A 74 -5.10 -6.68 -6.76
CA ASP A 74 -5.49 -7.81 -7.60
C ASP A 74 -4.97 -9.14 -7.05
N ILE A 75 -3.73 -9.16 -6.53
CA ILE A 75 -3.13 -10.35 -5.91
C ILE A 75 -3.97 -10.79 -4.71
N VAL A 76 -4.32 -9.87 -3.79
CA VAL A 76 -5.18 -10.22 -2.65
C VAL A 76 -6.53 -10.75 -3.15
N GLY A 77 -7.11 -10.17 -4.21
CA GLY A 77 -8.38 -10.65 -4.77
C GLY A 77 -8.29 -12.11 -5.22
N LYS A 78 -7.24 -12.44 -5.99
CA LYS A 78 -6.98 -13.80 -6.47
C LYS A 78 -6.70 -14.78 -5.32
N LEU A 79 -5.98 -14.35 -4.29
CA LEU A 79 -5.71 -15.16 -3.10
C LEU A 79 -7.01 -15.55 -2.39
N LEU A 80 -7.90 -14.59 -2.14
CA LEU A 80 -9.17 -14.84 -1.45
C LEU A 80 -10.12 -15.74 -2.26
N VAL A 81 -10.13 -15.59 -3.59
CA VAL A 81 -10.89 -16.50 -4.46
C VAL A 81 -10.33 -17.92 -4.38
N ARG A 82 -9.00 -18.06 -4.42
CA ARG A 82 -8.35 -19.38 -4.38
C ARG A 82 -8.48 -20.10 -3.03
N GLY A 83 -8.35 -19.38 -1.92
CA GLY A 83 -8.50 -19.99 -0.58
C GLY A 83 -9.95 -20.31 -0.23
N GLY A 84 -10.91 -19.65 -0.88
CA GLY A 84 -12.33 -19.84 -0.64
C GLY A 84 -12.80 -19.33 0.74
N PRO A 85 -14.12 -19.37 1.00
CA PRO A 85 -14.72 -18.72 2.17
C PRO A 85 -14.16 -19.18 3.53
N SER A 86 -13.79 -20.46 3.64
CA SER A 86 -13.25 -21.06 4.87
C SER A 86 -11.90 -20.48 5.30
N GLU A 87 -11.10 -20.01 4.34
CA GLU A 87 -9.75 -19.49 4.64
C GLU A 87 -9.70 -17.96 4.72
N GLN A 88 -10.75 -17.25 4.27
CA GLN A 88 -10.72 -15.78 4.15
C GLN A 88 -10.36 -15.07 5.45
N ALA A 89 -10.90 -15.55 6.59
CA ALA A 89 -10.65 -14.95 7.90
C ALA A 89 -9.16 -14.98 8.31
N ALA A 90 -8.42 -16.03 7.89
CA ALA A 90 -6.99 -16.14 8.14
C ALA A 90 -6.16 -15.47 7.03
N LEU A 91 -6.61 -15.60 5.79
CA LEU A 91 -5.87 -15.18 4.60
C LEU A 91 -5.87 -13.66 4.40
N LEU A 92 -7.03 -13.00 4.60
CA LEU A 92 -7.17 -11.57 4.38
C LEU A 92 -6.21 -10.75 5.25
N PRO A 93 -6.15 -10.91 6.59
CA PRO A 93 -5.25 -10.12 7.42
C PRO A 93 -3.78 -10.33 7.03
N LYS A 94 -3.37 -11.59 6.77
CA LYS A 94 -2.00 -11.93 6.37
C LYS A 94 -1.62 -11.27 5.04
N ALA A 95 -2.45 -11.42 4.02
CA ALA A 95 -2.18 -10.86 2.69
C ALA A 95 -2.14 -9.32 2.70
N CYS A 96 -3.03 -8.67 3.46
CA CYS A 96 -3.06 -7.21 3.57
C CYS A 96 -1.81 -6.67 4.28
N ARG A 97 -1.45 -7.23 5.44
CA ARG A 97 -0.27 -6.79 6.20
C ARG A 97 1.03 -7.06 5.45
N LEU A 98 1.13 -8.24 4.82
CA LEU A 98 2.27 -8.57 3.97
C LEU A 98 2.41 -7.58 2.81
N GLY A 99 1.30 -7.21 2.16
CA GLY A 99 1.26 -6.19 1.13
C GLY A 99 1.77 -4.84 1.63
N GLN A 100 1.34 -4.41 2.82
CA GLN A 100 1.79 -3.15 3.40
C GLN A 100 3.31 -3.15 3.62
N THR A 101 3.85 -4.22 4.20
CA THR A 101 5.29 -4.37 4.43
C THR A 101 6.09 -4.37 3.13
N ILE A 102 5.70 -5.19 2.15
CA ILE A 102 6.38 -5.28 0.86
C ILE A 102 6.30 -3.94 0.12
N GLY A 103 5.11 -3.35 0.06
CA GLY A 103 4.86 -2.11 -0.67
C GLY A 103 5.67 -0.96 -0.12
N LEU A 104 5.70 -0.80 1.22
CA LEU A 104 6.47 0.25 1.87
C LEU A 104 7.96 0.07 1.62
N GLU A 105 8.49 -1.15 1.70
CA GLU A 105 9.92 -1.34 1.45
C GLU A 105 10.29 -1.16 -0.02
N TRP A 106 9.52 -1.75 -0.94
CA TRP A 106 9.81 -1.70 -2.37
C TRP A 106 9.77 -0.29 -2.96
N ALA A 107 8.88 0.56 -2.42
CA ALA A 107 8.67 1.92 -2.85
C ALA A 107 9.73 2.92 -2.35
N ARG A 108 10.66 2.49 -1.48
CA ARG A 108 11.79 3.32 -1.04
C ARG A 108 12.79 3.54 -2.17
N ASP A 109 13.74 4.46 -1.95
CA ASP A 109 14.81 4.71 -2.91
C ASP A 109 15.57 3.42 -3.24
N LYS A 110 15.93 3.26 -4.52
CA LYS A 110 16.59 2.05 -5.02
C LYS A 110 17.92 1.75 -4.33
N LYS A 111 18.59 2.75 -3.75
CA LYS A 111 19.87 2.61 -3.04
C LYS A 111 19.71 2.09 -1.61
N VAL A 112 18.50 2.15 -1.04
CA VAL A 112 18.26 1.79 0.37
C VAL A 112 17.27 0.64 0.54
N ARG A 113 16.39 0.40 -0.43
CA ARG A 113 15.40 -0.69 -0.36
C ARG A 113 16.08 -2.06 -0.34
N ARG A 114 15.54 -2.97 0.44
CA ARG A 114 15.94 -4.38 0.55
C ARG A 114 15.10 -5.31 -0.32
N ILE A 115 13.94 -4.83 -0.78
CA ILE A 115 13.04 -5.54 -1.69
C ILE A 115 12.98 -4.77 -3.00
N ASP A 116 13.32 -5.44 -4.10
CA ASP A 116 13.28 -4.84 -5.43
C ASP A 116 12.22 -5.48 -6.34
N THR A 117 12.17 -5.05 -7.61
CA THR A 117 11.20 -5.56 -8.59
C THR A 117 11.44 -7.04 -8.93
N GLY A 118 12.68 -7.51 -8.91
CA GLY A 118 13.01 -8.92 -9.10
C GLY A 118 12.39 -9.77 -8.00
N ASP A 119 12.44 -9.29 -6.76
CA ASP A 119 11.80 -9.94 -5.62
C ASP A 119 10.29 -10.00 -5.76
N LEU A 120 9.64 -8.93 -6.24
CA LEU A 120 8.20 -8.96 -6.48
C LEU A 120 7.80 -10.04 -7.50
N HIS A 121 8.62 -10.26 -8.54
CA HIS A 121 8.39 -11.34 -9.49
C HIS A 121 8.57 -12.72 -8.86
N VAL A 122 9.57 -12.88 -7.99
CA VAL A 122 9.75 -14.14 -7.23
C VAL A 122 8.57 -14.39 -6.31
N PHE A 123 8.13 -13.39 -5.54
CA PHE A 123 6.97 -13.51 -4.64
C PHE A 123 5.71 -13.85 -5.41
N LYS A 124 5.45 -13.19 -6.55
CA LYS A 124 4.31 -13.51 -7.42
C LYS A 124 4.36 -14.98 -7.87
N LYS A 125 5.51 -15.46 -8.35
CA LYS A 125 5.68 -16.87 -8.74
C LYS A 125 5.46 -17.82 -7.58
N GLN A 126 5.95 -17.49 -6.37
CA GLN A 126 5.72 -18.30 -5.17
C GLN A 126 4.23 -18.39 -4.81
N LEU A 127 3.50 -17.27 -4.89
CA LEU A 127 2.06 -17.24 -4.67
C LEU A 127 1.33 -18.06 -5.73
N GLU A 128 1.67 -17.92 -7.00
CA GLU A 128 1.03 -18.62 -8.12
C GLU A 128 1.32 -20.13 -8.11
N ALA A 129 2.55 -20.54 -7.79
CA ALA A 129 2.96 -21.93 -7.72
C ALA A 129 2.39 -22.68 -6.50
N SER A 130 1.94 -21.96 -5.47
CA SER A 130 1.30 -22.57 -4.31
C SER A 130 -0.12 -23.01 -4.67
N GLY A 131 -0.39 -24.31 -4.60
CA GLY A 131 -1.76 -24.85 -4.74
C GLY A 131 -2.67 -24.45 -3.56
N ASP A 132 -2.07 -24.04 -2.45
CA ASP A 132 -2.73 -23.55 -1.23
C ASP A 132 -2.44 -22.06 -1.06
N ALA A 133 -3.49 -21.25 -0.91
CA ALA A 133 -3.34 -19.79 -0.88
C ALA A 133 -2.64 -19.30 0.40
N LEU A 134 -3.00 -19.87 1.56
CA LEU A 134 -2.47 -19.49 2.86
C LEU A 134 -0.98 -19.85 2.97
N ARG A 135 -0.62 -21.08 2.62
CA ARG A 135 0.76 -21.55 2.60
C ARG A 135 1.64 -20.74 1.64
N GLY A 136 1.07 -20.29 0.52
CA GLY A 136 1.74 -19.41 -0.42
C GLY A 136 2.10 -18.07 0.23
N VAL A 137 1.14 -17.44 0.92
CA VAL A 137 1.35 -16.18 1.65
C VAL A 137 2.40 -16.34 2.74
N GLU A 138 2.36 -17.41 3.52
CA GLU A 138 3.32 -17.68 4.59
C GLU A 138 4.75 -17.87 4.08
N LYS A 139 4.91 -18.50 2.91
CA LYS A 139 6.21 -18.65 2.25
C LYS A 139 6.80 -17.31 1.80
N VAL A 140 5.96 -16.44 1.24
CA VAL A 140 6.38 -15.07 0.87
C VAL A 140 6.72 -14.27 2.12
N GLU A 141 5.90 -14.35 3.18
CA GLU A 141 6.16 -13.69 4.45
C GLU A 141 7.51 -14.10 5.06
N ALA A 142 7.85 -15.38 5.04
CA ALA A 142 9.18 -15.86 5.46
C ALA A 142 10.31 -15.26 4.59
N SER A 143 10.11 -15.19 3.27
CA SER A 143 11.08 -14.63 2.33
C SER A 143 11.29 -13.12 2.54
N VAL A 144 10.20 -12.39 2.79
CA VAL A 144 10.22 -10.95 3.12
C VAL A 144 10.98 -10.71 4.42
N ARG A 145 10.67 -11.44 5.49
CA ARG A 145 11.39 -11.33 6.76
C ARG A 145 12.88 -11.55 6.59
N ALA A 146 13.27 -12.60 5.86
CA ALA A 146 14.69 -12.91 5.60
C ALA A 146 15.43 -11.80 4.84
N LYS A 147 14.73 -10.99 4.04
CA LYS A 147 15.30 -9.84 3.34
C LYS A 147 15.39 -8.61 4.23
N LEU A 148 14.38 -8.36 5.06
CA LEU A 148 14.34 -7.19 5.95
C LEU A 148 15.30 -7.28 7.14
N THR A 149 15.86 -8.46 7.43
CA THR A 149 16.86 -8.65 8.50
C THR A 149 18.31 -8.60 8.03
N ARG A 150 18.58 -8.51 6.72
CA ARG A 150 19.93 -8.40 6.13
C ARG A 150 20.34 -6.95 5.97
#